data_AF-A0A0V0SHU2-F1
#
_entry.id   AF-A0A0V0SHU2-F1
#
_cell.length_a   1.000
_cell.length_b   1.000
_cell.length_c   1.000
_cell.angle_alpha   90.00
_cell.angle_beta   90.00
_cell.angle_gamma   90.00
#
_symmetry.space_group_name_H-M   'P 1'
#
loop_
_entity.id
_entity.type
_entity.pdbx_description
1 polymer ?
#
loop_
_entity_poly.entity_id
_entity_poly.type
_entity_poly.pdbx_seq_one_letter_code
_entity_poly.pdbx_strand_id
1 'polypeptide(L)'
;MQQNRRPSLPVIGSKSSSVARTPQKITHFGRHEKPATHLQASVTDRCLICRGPHHTPDCPVIWKSTRGRRRALVRKAGLCFYCLKSGHVAK
;
A
#
# COMPACT_ATOMS: atom_id res chain seq x y z
N MET A 1 -6.28 -38.71 38.09
CA MET A 1 -7.23 -39.43 37.20
C MET A 1 -6.83 -39.10 35.77
N GLN A 2 -5.93 -39.89 35.17
CA GLN A 2 -6.25 -40.98 34.25
C GLN A 2 -7.00 -40.50 32.99
N GLN A 3 -6.32 -40.31 31.87
CA GLN A 3 -5.98 -41.29 30.84
C GLN A 3 -7.01 -41.33 29.69
N ASN A 4 -6.52 -41.11 28.47
CA ASN A 4 -6.73 -41.96 27.31
C ASN A 4 -8.11 -42.04 26.59
N ARG A 5 -7.96 -42.05 25.25
CA ARG A 5 -8.72 -42.79 24.23
C ARG A 5 -10.01 -42.18 23.69
N ARG A 6 -9.87 -41.71 22.45
CA ARG A 6 -10.89 -41.59 21.39
C ARG A 6 -11.66 -42.92 21.24
N PRO A 7 -12.98 -42.86 21.05
CA PRO A 7 -13.65 -43.87 20.24
C PRO A 7 -14.40 -43.26 19.05
N SER A 8 -14.51 -44.11 18.02
CA SER A 8 -15.08 -43.89 16.70
C SER A 8 -16.62 -43.90 16.66
N LEU A 9 -17.13 -43.42 15.52
CA LEU A 9 -18.48 -43.49 14.91
C LEU A 9 -19.30 -44.75 15.26
N PRO A 10 -20.65 -44.73 15.11
CA PRO A 10 -21.21 -45.24 13.85
C PRO A 10 -22.59 -44.69 13.38
N VAL A 11 -22.72 -44.63 12.05
CA VAL A 11 -23.81 -45.21 11.23
C VAL A 11 -25.23 -44.61 11.28
N ILE A 12 -25.53 -43.89 10.18
CA ILE A 12 -26.62 -44.11 9.21
C ILE A 12 -28.04 -44.35 9.76
N GLY A 13 -28.87 -43.32 9.61
CA GLY A 13 -30.32 -43.41 9.52
C GLY A 13 -30.80 -42.83 8.19
N SER A 14 -31.29 -43.70 7.32
CA SER A 14 -31.70 -43.52 5.94
C SER A 14 -32.87 -42.55 5.76
N LYS A 15 -32.85 -41.77 4.67
CA LYS A 15 -33.97 -41.67 3.71
C LYS A 15 -33.55 -40.92 2.45
N SER A 16 -33.51 -41.69 1.36
CA SER A 16 -33.42 -41.18 0.00
C SER A 16 -34.75 -40.53 -0.36
N SER A 17 -34.71 -39.33 -0.95
CA SER A 17 -35.67 -38.92 -1.98
C SER A 17 -35.10 -37.71 -2.72
N SER A 18 -34.80 -38.00 -3.99
CA SER A 18 -34.31 -37.09 -5.02
C SER A 18 -35.24 -35.89 -5.20
N VAL A 19 -34.71 -34.67 -5.09
CA VAL A 19 -35.31 -33.50 -5.73
C VAL A 19 -34.22 -32.70 -6.43
N ALA A 20 -34.31 -32.76 -7.75
CA ALA A 20 -33.92 -31.78 -8.77
C ALA A 20 -32.85 -30.72 -8.42
N ARG A 21 -31.78 -30.78 -9.22
CA ARG A 21 -30.80 -29.71 -9.49
C ARG A 21 -31.47 -28.35 -9.67
N THR A 22 -31.03 -27.35 -8.92
CA THR A 22 -31.18 -25.93 -9.27
C THR A 22 -29.80 -25.29 -9.49
N PRO A 23 -29.59 -24.49 -10.54
CA PRO A 23 -28.28 -23.94 -10.88
C PRO A 23 -27.73 -23.00 -9.81
N GLN A 24 -26.43 -23.10 -9.57
CA GLN A 24 -25.67 -22.15 -8.75
C GLN A 24 -25.81 -20.76 -9.35
N LYS A 25 -26.67 -19.91 -8.77
CA LYS A 25 -26.71 -18.48 -9.09
C LYS A 25 -25.50 -17.82 -8.42
N ILE A 26 -24.34 -18.02 -9.02
CA ILE A 26 -23.19 -17.15 -8.82
C ILE A 26 -23.64 -15.80 -9.37
N THR A 27 -24.10 -14.93 -8.48
CA THR A 27 -24.26 -13.52 -8.81
C THR A 27 -22.83 -13.00 -8.92
N HIS A 28 -22.26 -13.16 -10.12
CA HIS A 28 -21.03 -12.51 -10.51
C HIS A 28 -21.38 -11.02 -10.53
N PHE A 29 -21.27 -10.37 -9.38
CA PHE A 29 -21.23 -8.93 -9.32
C PHE A 29 -19.99 -8.56 -10.13
N GLY A 30 -20.22 -8.25 -11.40
CA GLY A 30 -19.24 -7.70 -12.31
C GLY A 30 -18.75 -6.40 -11.69
N ARG A 31 -17.77 -6.52 -10.81
CA ARG A 31 -16.94 -5.41 -10.38
C ARG A 31 -16.21 -4.99 -11.63
N HIS A 32 -16.71 -3.92 -12.23
CA HIS A 32 -15.98 -3.12 -13.20
C HIS A 32 -14.79 -2.50 -12.43
N GLU A 33 -13.79 -3.33 -12.13
CA GLU A 33 -12.48 -2.88 -11.69
C GLU A 33 -11.89 -2.19 -12.91
N LYS A 34 -12.21 -0.90 -13.06
CA LYS A 34 -11.45 -0.03 -13.94
C LYS A 34 -10.01 -0.18 -13.44
N PRO A 35 -9.08 -0.74 -14.21
CA PRO A 35 -7.69 -0.81 -13.78
C PRO A 35 -7.29 0.63 -13.52
N ALA A 36 -7.08 0.97 -12.23
CA ALA A 36 -6.55 2.26 -11.89
C ALA A 36 -5.17 2.29 -12.57
N THR A 37 -5.03 3.12 -13.60
CA THR A 37 -3.74 3.36 -14.23
C THR A 37 -2.83 3.86 -13.12
N HIS A 38 -1.99 2.98 -12.60
CA HIS A 38 -1.02 3.32 -11.58
C HIS A 38 0.02 4.19 -12.28
N LEU A 39 -0.23 5.50 -12.28
CA LEU A 39 0.70 6.49 -12.79
C LEU A 39 1.89 6.49 -11.83
N GLN A 40 2.86 5.62 -12.09
CA GLN A 40 4.09 5.60 -11.33
C GLN A 40 4.92 6.80 -11.77
N ALA A 41 4.66 7.95 -11.15
CA ALA A 41 5.46 9.16 -11.32
C ALA A 41 6.81 8.95 -10.61
N SER A 42 7.69 8.14 -11.21
CA SER A 42 9.10 8.10 -10.84
C SER A 42 9.77 9.35 -11.41
N VAL A 43 9.62 10.47 -10.71
CA VAL A 43 10.30 11.71 -11.10
C VAL A 43 11.10 12.18 -9.90
N THR A 44 12.32 11.65 -9.78
CA THR A 44 13.52 12.41 -10.13
C THR A 44 14.79 11.64 -9.73
N ASP A 45 15.60 11.21 -10.70
CA ASP A 45 17.01 10.83 -10.49
C ASP A 45 17.91 12.03 -10.14
N ARG A 46 17.30 13.22 -10.02
CA ARG A 46 17.99 14.48 -9.79
C ARG A 46 17.43 15.19 -8.57
N CYS A 47 18.32 15.85 -7.84
CA CYS A 47 17.95 16.61 -6.66
C CYS A 47 17.01 17.78 -7.04
N LEU A 48 15.89 17.92 -6.34
CA LEU A 48 14.93 19.00 -6.60
C LEU A 48 15.45 20.39 -6.19
N ILE A 49 16.54 20.45 -5.42
CA ILE A 49 17.14 21.69 -4.91
C ILE A 49 18.27 22.19 -5.83
N CYS A 50 19.22 21.32 -6.19
CA CYS A 50 20.40 21.71 -6.98
C CYS A 50 20.53 20.99 -8.33
N ARG A 51 19.56 20.12 -8.67
CA ARG A 51 19.51 19.36 -9.95
C ARG A 51 20.69 18.41 -10.20
N GLY A 52 21.49 18.11 -9.16
CA GLY A 52 22.60 17.15 -9.23
C GLY A 52 22.14 15.69 -9.19
N PRO A 53 23.03 14.73 -9.48
CA PRO A 53 22.73 13.29 -9.50
C PRO A 53 22.71 12.71 -8.08
N HIS A 54 21.71 13.10 -7.28
CA HIS A 54 21.47 12.58 -5.93
C HIS A 54 20.03 12.84 -5.52
N HIS A 55 19.56 12.10 -4.51
CA HIS A 55 18.27 12.37 -3.89
C HIS A 55 18.33 13.61 -3.00
N THR A 56 17.23 14.35 -2.92
CA THR A 56 17.15 15.60 -2.15
C THR A 56 17.59 15.50 -0.68
N PRO A 57 17.32 14.40 0.07
CA PRO A 57 17.81 14.23 1.44
C PRO A 57 19.33 14.30 1.58
N ASP A 58 20.05 13.86 0.54
CA ASP A 58 21.51 13.81 0.51
C ASP A 58 22.13 15.09 -0.06
N CYS A 59 21.31 16.13 -0.31
CA CYS A 59 21.78 17.33 -0.99
C CYS A 59 22.73 18.15 -0.10
N PRO A 60 24.01 18.30 -0.49
CA PRO A 60 24.98 19.04 0.31
C PRO A 60 24.63 20.53 0.42
N VAL A 61 23.91 21.10 -0.56
CA VAL A 61 23.48 22.50 -0.55
C VAL A 61 22.53 22.76 0.63
N ILE A 62 21.63 21.83 0.94
CA ILE A 62 20.71 21.93 2.07
C ILE A 62 21.50 21.91 3.39
N TRP A 63 22.41 20.95 3.53
CA TRP A 63 23.19 20.75 4.75
C TRP A 63 24.16 21.90 5.02
N LYS A 64 24.76 22.48 3.98
CA LYS A 64 25.67 23.64 4.06
C LYS A 64 24.95 24.99 4.20
N SER A 65 23.64 25.05 3.94
CA SER A 65 22.85 26.28 4.05
C SER A 65 22.48 26.62 5.49
N THR A 66 22.39 27.92 5.81
CA THR A 66 21.81 28.41 7.06
C THR A 66 20.34 27.95 7.20
N ARG A 67 19.83 27.86 8.43
CA ARG A 67 18.44 27.41 8.70
C ARG A 67 17.39 28.19 7.91
N GLY A 68 17.55 29.51 7.82
CA GLY A 68 16.65 30.38 7.04
C GLY A 68 16.71 30.08 5.54
N ARG A 69 17.92 29.98 4.98
CA ARG A 69 18.12 29.62 3.57
C ARG A 69 17.58 28.23 3.26
N ARG A 70 17.81 27.27 4.14
CA ARG A 70 17.28 25.90 4.03
C ARG A 70 15.76 25.89 3.93
N ARG A 71 15.07 26.62 4.82
CA ARG A 71 13.60 26.76 4.76
C ARG A 71 13.14 27.33 3.42
N ALA A 72 13.79 28.39 2.94
CA ALA A 72 13.43 29.00 1.66
C ALA A 72 13.58 28.03 0.48
N LEU A 73 14.71 27.30 0.41
CA LEU A 73 14.98 26.32 -0.65
C LEU A 73 13.96 25.17 -0.65
N VAL A 74 13.70 24.58 0.52
CA VAL A 74 12.73 23.50 0.71
C VAL A 74 11.32 23.94 0.31
N ARG A 75 10.88 25.12 0.76
CA ARG A 75 9.55 25.65 0.42
C ARG A 75 9.41 25.96 -1.05
N LYS A 76 10.46 26.53 -1.67
CA LYS A 76 10.50 26.78 -3.12
C LYS A 76 10.38 25.48 -3.93
N ALA A 77 10.93 24.39 -3.42
CA ALA A 77 10.85 23.07 -4.04
C ALA A 77 9.57 22.28 -3.66
N GLY A 78 8.68 22.83 -2.83
CA GLY A 78 7.45 22.15 -2.41
C GLY A 78 7.69 20.93 -1.52
N LEU A 79 8.77 20.94 -0.74
CA LEU A 79 9.18 19.80 0.09
C LEU A 79 8.84 20.04 1.57
N CYS A 80 8.71 18.95 2.31
CA CYS A 80 8.66 19.00 3.76
C CYS A 80 10.04 19.38 4.33
N PHE A 81 10.06 20.31 5.30
CA PHE A 81 11.30 20.74 5.94
C PHE A 81 12.00 19.64 6.75
N TYR A 82 11.25 18.66 7.27
CA TYR A 82 11.80 17.63 8.12
C TYR A 82 12.34 16.43 7.32
N CYS A 83 11.53 15.91 6.39
CA CYS A 83 11.88 14.69 5.65
C CYS A 83 12.37 14.94 4.22
N LEU A 84 12.29 16.19 3.72
CA LEU A 84 12.72 16.60 2.37
C LEU A 84 12.02 15.84 1.23
N LYS A 85 10.85 15.27 1.50
CA LYS A 85 9.96 14.63 0.51
C LYS A 85 8.81 15.57 0.13
N SER A 86 8.28 15.36 -1.07
CA SER A 86 7.04 16.01 -1.53
C SER A 86 5.81 15.33 -0.93
N GLY A 87 4.64 15.94 -1.14
CA GLY A 87 3.33 15.38 -0.72
C GLY A 87 2.84 15.83 0.67
N HIS A 88 3.68 16.51 1.45
CA HIS A 88 3.26 17.17 2.69
C HIS A 88 4.18 18.34 3.01
N VAL A 89 3.71 19.22 3.89
CA VAL A 89 4.47 20.32 4.46
C VAL A 89 4.42 20.21 5.98
N ALA A 90 5.59 20.17 6.63
CA ALA A 90 5.67 20.37 8.07
C ALA A 90 5.28 21.83 8.37
N LYS A 91 4.25 21.99 9.21
CA LYS A 91 3.75 23.31 9.64
C LYS A 91 4.57 23.83 10.81
#